data_AF-A0A9C9F6I5-F1
#
_entry.id   AF-A0A9C9F6I5-F1
#
_cell.length_a   1.000
_cell.length_b   1.000
_cell.length_c   1.000
_cell.angle_alpha   90.00
_cell.angle_beta   90.00
_cell.angle_gamma   90.00
#
_symmetry.space_group_name_H-M   'P 1'
#
loop_
_entity.id
_entity.type
_entity.pdbx_description
1 polymer ?
#
loop_
_entity_poly.entity_id
_entity_poly.type
_entity_poly.pdbx_seq_one_letter_code
_entity_poly.pdbx_strand_id
1 'polypeptide(L)'
;MDIEGLDIESEIGKVGRVICEHDRKKGLLIPILHRIQEDYGYLPGEVLERLSKKLDLPLAEIYSVASFYNQFHFTPRGRKIVRVCTGTACHVRGAGEVLDTLENRFHIEVGETTGDLAMTLETVGCVGCCGLAPVATVNDDVVGEIGPKKVESLIKMIEEEEQDG
;
A
#
# COMPACT_ATOMS: atom_id res chain seq x y z
N MET A 1 19.42 2.23 1.77
CA MET A 1 20.24 2.96 0.79
C MET A 1 20.77 4.26 1.42
N ASP A 2 22.01 4.66 1.16
CA ASP A 2 22.51 5.98 1.58
C ASP A 2 21.79 7.05 0.77
N ILE A 3 20.91 7.80 1.44
CA ILE A 3 20.17 8.95 0.86
C ILE A 3 21.18 9.94 0.25
N GLU A 4 22.44 9.91 0.68
CA GLU A 4 23.56 10.75 0.24
C GLU A 4 23.86 10.69 -1.27
N GLY A 5 23.60 9.57 -1.97
CA GLY A 5 23.94 9.37 -3.38
C GLY A 5 22.95 9.86 -4.45
N LEU A 6 21.88 10.59 -4.08
CA LEU A 6 20.87 11.10 -5.02
C LEU A 6 21.42 12.21 -5.92
N ASP A 7 21.55 11.93 -7.23
CA ASP A 7 21.86 12.94 -8.26
C ASP A 7 20.58 13.42 -8.97
N ILE A 8 20.20 14.67 -8.67
CA ILE A 8 18.98 15.33 -9.14
C ILE A 8 19.00 15.54 -10.67
N GLU A 9 20.18 15.77 -11.27
CA GLU A 9 20.28 16.08 -12.69
C GLU A 9 20.11 14.85 -13.59
N SER A 10 20.59 13.68 -13.13
CA SER A 10 20.43 12.41 -13.84
C SER A 10 18.95 11.99 -13.95
N GLU A 11 18.18 12.16 -12.89
CA GLU A 11 16.80 11.66 -12.79
C GLU A 11 15.76 12.49 -13.56
N ILE A 12 15.94 13.82 -13.65
CA ILE A 12 14.96 14.72 -14.32
C ILE A 12 15.26 14.85 -15.82
N GLY A 13 16.49 14.52 -16.24
CA GLY A 13 16.92 14.56 -17.63
C GLY A 13 16.80 15.96 -18.27
N LYS A 14 16.48 16.01 -19.57
CA LYS A 14 16.51 17.26 -20.35
C LYS A 14 15.49 18.31 -19.88
N VAL A 15 14.42 17.88 -19.20
CA VAL A 15 13.34 18.75 -18.73
C VAL A 15 13.78 19.62 -17.55
N GLY A 16 14.79 19.17 -16.79
CA GLY A 16 15.31 19.90 -15.63
C GLY A 16 15.62 21.35 -15.97
N ARG A 17 16.26 21.60 -17.12
CA ARG A 17 16.68 22.95 -17.56
C ARG A 17 15.54 23.98 -17.67
N VAL A 18 14.29 23.54 -17.79
CA VAL A 18 13.11 24.42 -17.95
C VAL A 18 12.38 24.64 -16.63
N ILE A 19 12.66 23.83 -15.60
CA ILE A 19 11.94 23.81 -14.32
C ILE A 19 12.80 24.49 -13.24
N CYS A 20 12.16 25.21 -12.32
CA CYS A 20 12.84 25.83 -11.17
C CYS A 20 13.34 24.76 -10.17
N GLU A 21 14.35 25.08 -9.35
CA GLU A 21 14.97 24.10 -8.45
C GLU A 21 13.98 23.46 -7.46
N HIS A 22 12.98 24.22 -7.00
CA HIS A 22 11.95 23.74 -6.09
C HIS A 22 11.10 22.64 -6.74
N ASP A 23 10.60 22.89 -7.94
CA ASP A 23 9.77 21.94 -8.68
C ASP A 23 10.57 20.71 -9.14
N ARG A 24 11.88 20.87 -9.39
CA ARG A 24 12.79 19.75 -9.63
C ARG A 24 12.84 18.81 -8.42
N LYS A 25 13.04 19.36 -7.23
CA LYS A 25 13.07 18.59 -5.97
C LYS A 25 11.74 17.89 -5.70
N LYS A 26 10.61 18.57 -5.95
CA LYS A 26 9.28 17.94 -5.85
C LYS A 26 9.09 16.77 -6.82
N GLY A 27 9.57 16.92 -8.06
CA GLY A 27 9.48 15.89 -9.09
C GLY A 27 10.18 14.58 -8.70
N LEU A 28 11.15 14.64 -7.79
CA LEU A 28 11.88 13.46 -7.28
C LEU A 28 11.26 12.81 -6.06
N LEU A 29 10.26 13.44 -5.43
CA LEU A 29 9.67 12.91 -4.20
C LEU A 29 9.04 11.53 -4.40
N ILE A 30 8.24 11.34 -5.46
CA ILE A 30 7.56 10.07 -5.71
C ILE A 30 8.55 8.90 -5.88
N PRO A 31 9.56 8.99 -6.78
CA PRO A 31 10.59 7.94 -6.89
C PRO A 31 11.34 7.66 -5.59
N ILE A 32 11.70 8.70 -4.83
CA ILE A 32 12.42 8.54 -3.55
C ILE A 32 11.53 7.85 -2.52
N LEU A 33 10.25 8.24 -2.41
CA LEU A 33 9.30 7.62 -1.49
C LEU A 33 9.06 6.14 -1.86
N HIS A 34 8.97 5.81 -3.15
CA HIS A 34 8.92 4.41 -3.58
C HIS A 34 10.13 3.64 -3.07
N ARG A 35 11.33 4.19 -3.26
CA ARG A 35 12.55 3.52 -2.83
C ARG A 35 12.65 3.35 -1.33
N ILE A 36 12.24 4.35 -0.55
CA ILE A 36 12.17 4.24 0.92
C ILE A 36 11.21 3.12 1.30
N GLN A 37 10.04 3.05 0.66
CA GLN A 37 9.06 2.02 0.96
C GLN A 37 9.53 0.62 0.54
N GLU A 38 10.28 0.46 -0.55
CA GLU A 38 10.93 -0.81 -0.93
C GLU A 38 11.96 -1.26 0.12
N ASP A 39 12.80 -0.33 0.60
CA ASP A 39 13.86 -0.63 1.56
C ASP A 39 13.33 -0.93 2.98
N TYR A 40 12.30 -0.21 3.43
CA TYR A 40 11.78 -0.27 4.81
C TYR A 40 10.42 -0.98 4.95
N GLY A 41 9.70 -1.23 3.84
CA GLY A 41 8.33 -1.76 3.81
C GLY A 41 7.24 -0.71 4.10
N TYR A 42 7.61 0.48 4.54
CA TYR A 42 6.74 1.63 4.84
C TYR A 42 7.56 2.93 4.79
N LEU A 43 6.97 4.07 5.17
CA LEU A 43 7.62 5.37 5.26
C LEU A 43 7.84 5.78 6.73
N PRO A 44 9.01 5.50 7.34
CA PRO A 44 9.28 5.91 8.71
C PRO A 44 9.44 7.42 8.84
N GLY A 45 8.84 8.02 9.87
CA GLY A 45 8.91 9.47 10.11
C GLY A 45 10.34 10.00 10.19
N GLU A 46 11.25 9.28 10.87
CA GLU A 46 12.66 9.67 10.96
C GLU A 46 13.37 9.74 9.60
N VAL A 47 12.99 8.86 8.67
CA VAL A 47 13.54 8.84 7.30
C VAL A 47 12.98 10.02 6.50
N LEU A 48 11.68 10.32 6.64
CA LEU A 48 11.05 11.49 6.01
C LEU A 48 11.64 12.81 6.54
N GLU A 49 11.98 12.90 7.82
CA GLU A 49 12.67 14.05 8.40
C GLU A 49 14.07 14.25 7.80
N ARG A 50 14.83 13.16 7.61
CA ARG A 50 16.13 13.22 6.94
C ARG A 50 15.98 13.64 5.48
N LEU A 51 14.95 13.14 4.80
CA LEU A 51 14.63 13.52 3.42
C LEU A 51 14.29 15.01 3.31
N SER A 52 13.47 15.53 4.22
CA SER A 52 13.12 16.95 4.31
C SER A 52 14.36 17.84 4.41
N LYS A 53 15.30 17.48 5.30
CA LYS A 53 16.56 18.23 5.46
C LYS A 53 17.44 18.15 4.22
N LYS A 54 17.50 17.01 3.54
CA LYS A 54 18.36 16.82 2.37
C LYS A 54 17.82 17.54 1.13
N LEU A 55 16.52 17.44 0.88
CA LEU A 55 15.89 18.11 -0.26
C LEU A 55 15.63 19.60 -0.01
N ASP A 56 15.76 20.06 1.25
CA ASP A 56 15.37 21.41 1.66
C ASP A 56 13.91 21.69 1.28
N LEU A 57 13.05 20.73 1.62
CA LEU A 57 11.60 20.80 1.42
C LEU A 57 10.90 20.71 2.78
N PRO A 58 9.82 21.48 3.02
CA PRO A 58 9.04 21.37 4.24
C PRO A 58 8.53 19.94 4.44
N LEU A 59 8.68 19.40 5.65
CA LEU A 59 8.19 18.05 5.98
C LEU A 59 6.69 17.89 5.67
N ALA A 60 5.89 18.93 5.92
CA ALA A 60 4.46 18.96 5.60
C ALA A 60 4.19 18.75 4.10
N GLU A 61 5.08 19.22 3.23
CA GLU A 61 4.95 19.05 1.78
C GLU A 61 5.22 17.59 1.37
N ILE A 62 6.23 16.96 1.98
CA ILE A 62 6.52 15.53 1.78
C ILE A 62 5.34 14.68 2.23
N TYR A 63 4.79 14.96 3.43
CA TYR A 63 3.59 14.27 3.91
C TYR A 63 2.40 14.51 2.99
N SER A 64 2.20 15.72 2.48
CA SER A 64 1.11 16.02 1.56
C SER A 64 1.19 15.19 0.28
N VAL A 65 2.39 14.97 -0.26
CA VAL A 65 2.58 14.11 -1.44
C VAL A 65 2.38 12.65 -1.07
N ALA A 66 3.02 12.18 0.01
CA ALA A 66 2.94 10.80 0.44
C ALA A 66 1.49 10.38 0.80
N SER A 67 0.73 11.25 1.48
CA SER A 67 -0.66 10.97 1.87
C SER A 67 -1.66 11.06 0.71
N PHE A 68 -1.28 11.69 -0.40
CA PHE A 68 -2.17 11.83 -1.56
C PHE A 68 -2.27 10.51 -2.36
N TYR A 69 -1.20 9.72 -2.39
CA TYR A 69 -1.17 8.45 -3.11
C TYR A 69 -1.43 7.28 -2.15
N ASN A 70 -2.51 6.53 -2.39
CA ASN A 70 -2.87 5.34 -1.60
C ASN A 70 -1.80 4.23 -1.60
N GLN A 71 -0.79 4.31 -2.46
CA GLN A 71 0.31 3.34 -2.52
C GLN A 71 1.34 3.53 -1.42
N PHE A 72 1.38 4.70 -0.76
CA PHE A 72 2.33 4.96 0.32
C PHE A 72 1.71 4.71 1.69
N HIS A 73 2.51 4.14 2.59
CA HIS A 73 2.06 3.72 3.91
C HIS A 73 3.00 4.23 4.99
N PHE A 74 2.46 4.79 6.07
CA PHE A 74 3.23 5.36 7.18
C PHE A 74 3.43 4.39 8.35
N THR A 75 2.73 3.26 8.31
CA THR A 75 2.79 2.21 9.32
C THR A 75 3.33 0.92 8.68
N PRO A 76 4.02 0.06 9.46
CA PRO A 76 4.40 -1.25 9.01
C PRO A 76 3.18 -2.03 8.54
N ARG A 77 3.34 -2.78 7.45
CA ARG A 77 2.33 -3.71 6.94
C ARG A 77 2.79 -5.15 7.11
N GLY A 78 1.81 -6.04 7.11
CA GLY A 78 2.04 -7.48 7.13
C GLY A 78 2.55 -7.99 5.79
N ARG A 79 3.08 -9.21 5.81
CA ARG A 79 3.60 -9.90 4.61
C ARG A 79 2.53 -10.07 3.52
N LYS A 80 1.27 -10.27 3.92
CA LYS A 80 0.12 -10.39 3.02
C LYS A 80 -0.83 -9.23 3.17
N ILE A 81 -1.06 -8.50 2.08
CA ILE A 81 -2.04 -7.41 2.05
C ILE A 81 -3.36 -7.94 1.49
N VAL A 82 -4.36 -8.10 2.35
CA VAL A 82 -5.67 -8.60 1.97
C VAL A 82 -6.60 -7.41 1.76
N ARG A 83 -7.04 -7.20 0.51
CA ARG A 83 -7.91 -6.07 0.15
C ARG A 83 -9.27 -6.57 -0.30
N VAL A 84 -10.33 -6.28 0.45
CA VAL A 84 -11.70 -6.65 0.05
C VAL A 84 -12.32 -5.53 -0.78
N CYS A 85 -12.89 -5.89 -1.93
CA CYS A 85 -13.58 -4.95 -2.80
C CYS A 85 -14.91 -4.51 -2.15
N THR A 86 -15.05 -3.21 -1.89
CA THR A 86 -16.27 -2.61 -1.33
C THR A 86 -17.07 -1.82 -2.35
N GLY A 87 -16.72 -1.94 -3.64
CA GLY A 87 -17.49 -1.35 -4.73
C GLY A 87 -18.92 -1.87 -4.80
N THR A 88 -19.82 -1.10 -5.43
CA THR A 88 -21.28 -1.34 -5.38
C THR A 88 -21.68 -2.78 -5.66
N ALA A 89 -21.09 -3.42 -6.68
CA ALA A 89 -21.40 -4.80 -7.05
C ALA A 89 -20.95 -5.83 -6.00
N CYS A 90 -19.83 -5.60 -5.32
CA CYS A 90 -19.36 -6.47 -4.24
C CYS A 90 -20.12 -6.21 -2.95
N HIS A 91 -20.44 -4.94 -2.66
CA HIS A 91 -21.23 -4.55 -1.50
C HIS A 91 -22.61 -5.24 -1.50
N VAL A 92 -23.35 -5.16 -2.60
CA VAL A 92 -24.69 -5.81 -2.70
C VAL A 92 -24.63 -7.34 -2.72
N ARG A 93 -23.46 -7.93 -2.99
CA ARG A 93 -23.25 -9.38 -2.99
C ARG A 93 -22.66 -9.92 -1.68
N GLY A 94 -22.59 -9.11 -0.64
CA GLY A 94 -22.18 -9.56 0.70
C GLY A 94 -20.70 -9.38 1.01
N ALA A 95 -20.00 -8.42 0.39
CA ALA A 95 -18.61 -8.12 0.77
C ALA A 95 -18.45 -7.70 2.25
N GLY A 96 -19.51 -7.17 2.87
CA GLY A 96 -19.52 -6.87 4.32
C GLY A 96 -19.36 -8.14 5.16
N GLU A 97 -20.09 -9.21 4.85
CA GLU A 97 -19.99 -10.49 5.57
C GLU A 97 -18.59 -11.10 5.45
N VAL A 98 -17.93 -10.90 4.31
CA VAL A 98 -16.54 -11.33 4.09
C VAL A 98 -15.59 -10.55 5.01
N LEU A 99 -15.74 -9.22 5.09
CA LEU A 99 -14.95 -8.39 6.00
C LEU A 99 -15.15 -8.81 7.45
N ASP A 100 -16.39 -8.91 7.92
CA ASP A 100 -16.72 -9.32 9.29
C ASP A 100 -16.09 -10.67 9.63
N THR A 101 -16.11 -11.62 8.69
CA THR A 101 -15.49 -12.95 8.87
C THR A 101 -13.98 -12.84 9.04
N LEU A 102 -13.30 -12.02 8.24
CA LEU A 102 -11.86 -11.82 8.32
C LEU A 102 -11.46 -11.09 9.61
N GLU A 103 -12.17 -10.03 9.99
CA GLU A 103 -11.93 -9.30 11.23
C GLU A 103 -12.05 -10.22 12.45
N ASN A 104 -13.13 -11.02 12.50
CA ASN A 104 -13.34 -11.99 13.58
C ASN A 104 -12.29 -13.10 13.61
N ARG A 105 -11.83 -13.57 12.44
CA ARG A 105 -10.83 -14.65 12.35
C ARG A 105 -9.45 -14.22 12.80
N PHE A 106 -9.02 -13.03 12.38
CA PHE A 106 -7.66 -12.52 12.61
C PHE A 106 -7.57 -11.57 13.80
N HIS A 107 -8.70 -11.24 14.44
CA HIS A 107 -8.78 -10.33 15.59
C HIS A 107 -8.17 -8.95 15.30
N ILE A 108 -8.51 -8.39 14.14
CA ILE A 108 -8.07 -7.08 13.65
C ILE A 108 -9.25 -6.34 13.03
N GLU A 109 -9.16 -5.02 12.91
CA GLU A 109 -10.12 -4.18 12.17
C GLU A 109 -9.60 -3.83 10.76
N VAL A 110 -10.49 -3.36 9.87
CA VAL A 110 -10.07 -2.78 8.58
C VAL A 110 -9.07 -1.64 8.78
N GLY A 111 -7.92 -1.77 8.12
CA GLY A 111 -6.79 -0.84 8.21
C GLY A 111 -5.70 -1.29 9.19
N GLU A 112 -5.93 -2.36 9.95
CA GLU A 112 -4.98 -2.90 10.90
C GLU A 112 -4.13 -4.05 10.33
N THR A 113 -3.04 -4.31 11.03
CA THR A 113 -2.10 -5.40 10.73
C THR A 113 -2.02 -6.33 11.94
N THR A 114 -1.95 -7.63 11.70
CA THR A 114 -1.80 -8.62 12.77
C THR A 114 -0.51 -8.41 13.55
N GLY A 115 -0.50 -8.74 14.85
CA GLY A 115 0.65 -8.51 15.74
C GLY A 115 1.93 -9.25 15.35
N ASP A 116 1.82 -10.30 14.54
CA ASP A 116 2.94 -11.09 13.98
C ASP A 116 3.39 -10.60 12.58
N LEU A 117 2.79 -9.51 12.08
CA LEU A 117 3.01 -8.97 10.74
C LEU A 117 2.76 -10.02 9.63
N ALA A 118 1.91 -11.02 9.87
CA ALA A 118 1.53 -11.98 8.82
C ALA A 118 0.62 -11.32 7.77
N MET A 119 -0.38 -10.53 8.19
CA MET A 119 -1.29 -9.88 7.25
C MET A 119 -1.77 -8.48 7.65
N THR A 120 -2.16 -7.69 6.66
CA THR A 120 -2.88 -6.41 6.81
C THR A 120 -4.23 -6.51 6.13
N LEU A 121 -5.31 -6.11 6.81
CA LEU A 121 -6.66 -6.10 6.25
C LEU A 121 -7.02 -4.71 5.74
N GLU A 122 -7.48 -4.61 4.49
CA GLU A 122 -7.83 -3.34 3.87
C GLU A 122 -9.07 -3.47 2.99
N THR A 123 -9.58 -2.31 2.56
CA THR A 123 -10.63 -2.25 1.56
C THR A 123 -10.15 -1.53 0.30
N VAL A 124 -10.72 -1.90 -0.83
CA VAL A 124 -10.49 -1.24 -2.12
C VAL A 124 -11.82 -0.89 -2.76
N GLY A 125 -11.93 0.33 -3.30
CA GLY A 125 -13.19 0.82 -3.86
C GLY A 125 -13.66 0.02 -5.08
N CYS A 126 -12.76 -0.44 -5.96
CA CYS A 126 -13.12 -1.34 -7.05
C CYS A 126 -11.88 -2.06 -7.59
N VAL A 127 -11.98 -3.38 -7.77
CA VAL A 127 -10.94 -4.20 -8.45
C VAL A 127 -11.21 -4.30 -9.96
N GLY A 128 -12.44 -4.01 -10.41
CA GLY A 128 -12.83 -4.13 -11.82
C GLY A 128 -13.33 -5.52 -12.24
N CYS A 129 -13.35 -6.49 -11.33
CA CYS A 129 -13.79 -7.87 -11.59
C CYS A 129 -15.24 -8.14 -11.16
N CYS A 130 -16.17 -7.23 -11.45
CA CYS A 130 -17.57 -7.30 -10.96
C CYS A 130 -18.31 -8.60 -11.32
N GLY A 131 -17.92 -9.29 -12.40
CA GLY A 131 -18.47 -10.60 -12.76
C GLY A 131 -18.22 -11.69 -11.70
N LEU A 132 -17.12 -11.56 -10.97
CA LEU A 132 -16.68 -12.48 -9.92
C LEU A 132 -17.01 -11.97 -8.51
N ALA A 133 -17.87 -10.96 -8.37
CA ALA A 133 -18.19 -10.39 -7.07
C ALA A 133 -18.87 -11.42 -6.12
N PRO A 134 -18.54 -11.46 -4.82
CA PRO A 134 -17.55 -10.62 -4.11
C PRO A 134 -16.09 -10.96 -4.45
N VAL A 135 -15.24 -9.92 -4.51
CA VAL A 135 -13.82 -10.03 -4.88
C VAL A 135 -12.94 -9.49 -3.76
N ALA A 136 -11.80 -10.13 -3.53
CA ALA A 136 -10.71 -9.61 -2.73
C ALA A 136 -9.38 -9.84 -3.47
N THR A 137 -8.32 -9.16 -3.04
CA THR A 137 -6.97 -9.44 -3.48
C THR A 137 -6.11 -9.86 -2.29
N VAL A 138 -5.20 -10.79 -2.49
CA VAL A 138 -4.11 -11.09 -1.56
C VAL A 138 -2.85 -10.66 -2.27
N ASN A 139 -2.21 -9.59 -1.79
CA ASN A 139 -1.19 -8.86 -2.53
C ASN A 139 -1.72 -8.44 -3.92
N ASP A 140 -1.16 -9.03 -4.98
CA ASP A 140 -1.52 -8.78 -6.38
C ASP A 140 -2.46 -9.86 -6.96
N ASP A 141 -2.69 -10.97 -6.24
CA ASP A 141 -3.54 -12.07 -6.69
C ASP A 141 -5.02 -11.79 -6.43
N VAL A 142 -5.83 -11.93 -7.47
CA VAL A 142 -7.28 -11.68 -7.40
C VAL A 142 -8.03 -12.96 -7.04
N VAL A 143 -8.79 -12.91 -5.94
CA VAL A 143 -9.67 -13.98 -5.49
C VAL A 143 -11.12 -13.56 -5.70
N GLY A 144 -11.81 -14.26 -6.61
CA GLY A 144 -13.21 -14.01 -6.94
C GLY A 144 -14.18 -15.03 -6.31
N GLU A 145 -15.47 -14.69 -6.35
CA GLU A 145 -16.60 -15.47 -5.87
C GLU A 145 -16.48 -15.85 -4.39
N ILE A 146 -16.02 -14.88 -3.58
CA ILE A 146 -15.83 -15.05 -2.14
C ILE A 146 -17.20 -14.99 -1.46
N GLY A 147 -17.95 -16.08 -1.57
CA GLY A 147 -19.14 -16.32 -0.77
C GLY A 147 -18.81 -17.01 0.56
N PRO A 148 -19.82 -17.28 1.41
CA PRO A 148 -19.65 -17.90 2.73
C PRO A 148 -18.89 -19.24 2.73
N LYS A 149 -18.89 -19.97 1.61
CA LYS A 149 -18.17 -21.24 1.48
C LYS A 149 -16.70 -21.08 1.08
N LYS A 150 -16.36 -19.99 0.40
CA LYS A 150 -15.03 -19.75 -0.19
C LYS A 150 -14.17 -18.84 0.67
N VAL A 151 -14.78 -18.13 1.63
CA VAL A 151 -14.05 -17.34 2.63
C VAL A 151 -13.09 -18.21 3.47
N GLU A 152 -13.47 -19.45 3.78
CA GLU A 152 -12.60 -20.42 4.45
C GLU A 152 -11.37 -20.78 3.61
N SER A 153 -11.53 -20.93 2.30
CA SER A 153 -10.40 -21.14 1.38
C SER A 153 -9.49 -19.90 1.32
N LEU A 154 -10.07 -18.70 1.36
CA LEU A 154 -9.30 -17.45 1.42
C LEU A 154 -8.49 -17.36 2.73
N ILE A 155 -9.11 -17.69 3.87
CA ILE A 155 -8.43 -17.71 5.18
C ILE A 155 -7.24 -18.66 5.15
N LYS A 156 -7.43 -19.88 4.61
CA LYS A 156 -6.32 -20.82 4.44
C LYS A 156 -5.21 -20.26 3.56
N MET A 157 -5.54 -19.63 2.43
CA MET A 157 -4.55 -18.99 1.57
C MET A 157 -3.79 -17.87 2.30
N ILE A 158 -4.41 -17.17 3.24
CA ILE A 158 -3.75 -16.16 4.08
C ILE A 158 -2.83 -16.82 5.11
N GLU A 159 -3.29 -17.89 5.77
CA GLU A 159 -2.53 -18.61 6.81
C GLU A 159 -1.38 -19.48 6.26
N GLU A 160 -1.51 -20.00 5.04
CA GLU A 160 -0.47 -20.81 4.38
C GLU A 160 0.74 -19.93 4.10
N GLU A 161 1.85 -20.14 4.82
CA GLU A 161 3.11 -19.45 4.52
C GLU A 161 3.50 -19.74 3.07
N GLU A 162 3.75 -18.69 2.28
CA GLU A 162 4.45 -18.83 1.01
C GLU A 162 5.85 -19.39 1.33
N GLN A 163 5.99 -20.72 1.22
CA GLN A 163 7.27 -21.34 0.91
C GLN A 163 7.58 -20.99 -0.55
N ASP A 164 7.97 -19.75 -0.81
CA ASP A 164 8.55 -19.37 -2.10
C ASP A 164 9.87 -18.62 -1.86
N GLY A 165 10.95 -19.39 -2.04
CA GLY A 165 12.17 -18.99 -2.76
C GLY A 165 13.08 -17.93 -2.18
#